data_AF-A0A2M7EMY3-F1
#
_entry.id   AF-A0A2M7EMY3-F1
#
_cell.length_a   1.000
_cell.length_b   1.000
_cell.length_c   1.000
_cell.angle_alpha   90.00
_cell.angle_beta   90.00
_cell.angle_gamma   90.00
#
_symmetry.space_group_name_H-M   'P 1'
#
loop_
_entity.id
_entity.type
_entity.pdbx_description
1 polymer ?
#
loop_
_entity_poly.entity_id
_entity_poly.type
_entity_poly.pdbx_seq_one_letter_code
_entity_poly.pdbx_strand_id
1 'polypeptide(L)'
;MKDASVRPDCRTFHRELVEAWYRDEAHIKFQERIEVCLGLFPDPEAFRSQGLIVRQTVQRWGAMSPAGRLLLNRRLVQAPIDAIDYVITHELCHVEEPHHGAAFFELLDKRMPGWAGRKQRLERAMARELPNPVAADANATPIQAIATAWISSIST
;
A
#
# COMPACT_ATOMS: atom_id res chain seq x y z
N MET A 1 35.95 29.80 -12.26
CA MET A 1 35.77 28.50 -11.59
C MET A 1 34.59 27.81 -12.27
N LYS A 2 34.85 26.83 -13.15
CA LYS A 2 33.80 26.16 -13.91
C LYS A 2 33.16 25.09 -13.03
N ASP A 3 31.86 25.25 -12.83
CA ASP A 3 30.96 24.28 -12.23
C ASP A 3 31.04 22.95 -13.00
N ALA A 4 31.53 21.92 -12.32
CA ALA A 4 31.56 20.57 -12.83
C ALA A 4 30.17 19.95 -12.60
N SER A 5 29.28 20.12 -13.58
CA SER A 5 28.02 19.38 -13.66
C SER A 5 28.33 17.88 -13.71
N VAL A 6 28.28 17.23 -12.55
CA VAL A 6 28.41 15.78 -12.41
C VAL A 6 27.17 15.16 -13.06
N ARG A 7 27.34 14.59 -14.25
CA ARG A 7 26.30 13.75 -14.88
C ARG A 7 26.03 12.55 -13.95
N PRO A 8 24.78 12.25 -13.60
CA PRO A 8 24.47 11.10 -12.76
C PRO A 8 24.95 9.81 -13.44
N ASP A 9 25.48 8.90 -12.62
CA ASP A 9 25.86 7.55 -13.06
C ASP A 9 24.69 6.91 -13.82
N CYS A 10 24.99 6.33 -14.99
CA CYS A 10 24.01 5.77 -15.93
C CYS A 10 23.09 4.76 -15.22
N ARG A 11 23.63 3.91 -14.34
CA ARG A 11 22.85 2.93 -13.56
C ARG A 11 21.87 3.61 -12.60
N THR A 12 22.30 4.69 -11.95
CA THR A 12 21.47 5.49 -11.05
C THR A 12 20.36 6.20 -11.83
N PHE A 13 20.68 6.77 -12.99
CA PHE A 13 19.72 7.40 -13.89
C PHE A 13 18.66 6.41 -14.43
N HIS A 14 19.07 5.21 -14.86
CA HIS A 14 18.13 4.16 -15.27
C HIS A 14 17.19 3.73 -14.14
N ARG A 15 17.72 3.55 -12.93
CA ARG A 15 16.90 3.21 -11.75
C ARG A 15 15.87 4.31 -11.45
N GLU A 16 16.29 5.58 -11.47
CA GLU A 16 15.39 6.71 -11.23
C GLU A 16 14.26 6.79 -12.26
N LEU A 17 14.56 6.54 -13.55
CA LEU A 17 13.55 6.49 -14.60
C LEU A 17 12.56 5.35 -14.38
N VAL A 18 13.05 4.15 -14.04
CA VAL A 18 12.19 2.99 -13.75
C VAL A 18 11.32 3.25 -12.51
N GLU A 19 11.89 3.80 -11.43
CA GLU A 19 11.15 4.16 -10.22
C GLU A 19 10.12 5.28 -10.46
N ALA A 20 10.42 6.19 -11.37
CA ALA A 20 9.49 7.23 -11.80
C ALA A 20 8.32 6.63 -12.58
N TRP A 21 8.62 5.77 -13.57
CA TRP A 21 7.59 5.05 -14.30
C TRP A 21 6.71 4.19 -13.38
N TYR A 22 7.30 3.45 -12.43
CA TYR A 22 6.54 2.68 -11.44
C TYR A 22 5.62 3.54 -10.57
N ARG A 23 6.02 4.77 -10.25
CA ARG A 23 5.17 5.69 -9.48
C ARG A 23 3.98 6.15 -10.31
N ASP A 24 4.18 6.44 -11.58
CA ASP A 24 3.13 6.92 -12.47
C ASP A 24 2.15 5.78 -12.78
N GLU A 25 2.67 4.59 -13.07
CA GLU A 25 1.89 3.36 -13.26
C GLU A 25 1.08 3.00 -12.01
N ALA A 26 1.66 3.15 -10.81
CA ALA A 26 0.95 2.91 -9.56
C ALA A 26 -0.27 3.83 -9.39
N HIS A 27 -0.18 5.11 -9.79
CA HIS A 27 -1.35 6.00 -9.73
C HIS A 27 -2.46 5.53 -10.64
N ILE A 28 -2.13 5.22 -11.90
CA ILE A 28 -3.11 4.73 -12.88
C ILE A 28 -3.77 3.46 -12.35
N LYS A 29 -2.95 2.49 -11.91
CA LYS A 29 -3.46 1.20 -11.46
C LYS A 29 -4.32 1.33 -10.20
N PHE A 30 -3.89 2.10 -9.21
CA PHE A 30 -4.67 2.26 -7.99
C PHE A 30 -5.97 3.01 -8.23
N GLN A 31 -6.00 4.02 -9.10
CA GLN A 31 -7.25 4.69 -9.46
C GLN A 31 -8.24 3.71 -10.10
N GLU A 32 -7.79 2.89 -11.05
CA GLU A 32 -8.61 1.83 -11.64
C GLU A 32 -9.15 0.88 -10.55
N ARG A 33 -8.29 0.42 -9.64
CA ARG A 33 -8.70 -0.52 -8.58
C ARG A 33 -9.62 0.10 -7.54
N ILE A 34 -9.47 1.40 -7.24
CA ILE A 34 -10.37 2.13 -6.35
C ILE A 34 -11.79 2.09 -6.91
N GLU A 35 -11.99 2.40 -8.19
CA GLU A 35 -13.33 2.34 -8.80
C GLU A 35 -13.94 0.94 -8.73
N VAL A 36 -13.14 -0.10 -8.98
CA VAL A 36 -13.60 -1.50 -8.85
C VAL A 36 -14.00 -1.82 -7.41
N CYS A 37 -13.19 -1.40 -6.43
CA CYS A 37 -13.45 -1.67 -5.01
C CYS A 37 -14.64 -0.89 -4.47
N LEU A 38 -14.87 0.34 -4.95
CA LEU A 38 -16.04 1.15 -4.58
C LEU A 38 -17.35 0.47 -5.02
N GLY A 39 -17.33 -0.27 -6.13
CA GLY A 39 -18.47 -1.08 -6.58
C GLY A 39 -18.89 -2.22 -5.63
N LEU A 40 -18.08 -2.52 -4.60
CA LEU A 40 -18.44 -3.49 -3.55
C LEU A 40 -19.34 -2.87 -2.46
N PHE A 41 -19.50 -1.55 -2.48
CA PHE A 41 -20.28 -0.79 -1.51
C PHE A 41 -21.63 -0.37 -2.10
N PRO A 42 -22.68 -0.25 -1.27
CA PRO A 42 -24.04 0.01 -1.74
C PRO A 42 -24.20 1.46 -2.23
N ASP A 43 -23.44 2.38 -1.66
CA ASP A 43 -23.32 3.76 -2.09
C ASP A 43 -21.83 4.08 -2.31
N PRO A 44 -21.30 3.89 -3.54
CA PRO A 44 -19.91 4.15 -3.85
C PRO A 44 -19.44 5.56 -3.45
N GLU A 45 -20.30 6.57 -3.56
CA GLU A 45 -19.89 7.96 -3.31
C GLU A 45 -19.75 8.26 -1.81
N ALA A 46 -20.52 7.58 -0.95
CA ALA A 46 -20.35 7.68 0.50
C ALA A 46 -18.99 7.14 0.98
N PHE A 47 -18.41 6.16 0.27
CA PHE A 47 -17.12 5.54 0.63
C PHE A 47 -15.93 6.13 -0.14
N ARG A 48 -16.17 6.98 -1.15
CA ARG A 48 -15.12 7.54 -1.99
C ARG A 48 -14.19 8.44 -1.19
N SER A 49 -12.89 8.12 -1.24
CA SER A 49 -11.87 8.98 -0.64
C SER A 49 -11.77 10.33 -1.37
N GLN A 50 -11.43 11.39 -0.64
CA GLN A 50 -11.22 12.75 -1.19
C GLN A 50 -9.99 12.87 -2.11
N GLY A 51 -9.18 11.82 -2.18
CA GLY A 51 -8.07 11.72 -3.12
C GLY A 51 -7.07 10.63 -2.75
N LEU A 52 -6.24 10.27 -3.72
CA LEU A 52 -5.18 9.28 -3.56
C LEU A 52 -3.85 9.94 -3.16
N ILE A 53 -3.10 9.25 -2.30
CA ILE A 53 -1.71 9.55 -1.96
C ILE A 53 -0.90 8.27 -2.20
N VAL A 54 -0.02 8.27 -3.20
CA VAL A 54 0.92 7.17 -3.43
C VAL A 54 2.28 7.52 -2.85
N ARG A 55 2.73 6.76 -1.86
CA ARG A 55 4.03 6.94 -1.20
C ARG A 55 4.66 5.60 -0.89
N GLN A 56 5.98 5.54 -0.81
CA GLN A 56 6.64 4.35 -0.29
C GLN A 56 6.71 4.47 1.24
N THR A 57 6.14 3.51 1.96
CA THR A 57 6.23 3.45 3.42
C THR A 57 6.84 2.12 3.86
N VAL A 58 7.45 2.09 5.05
CA VAL A 58 8.05 0.88 5.62
C VAL A 58 7.00 0.06 6.38
N GLN A 59 6.05 0.73 7.05
CA GLN A 59 5.17 0.09 8.02
C GLN A 59 3.84 -0.37 7.43
N ARG A 60 3.26 0.35 6.47
CA ARG A 60 1.86 0.07 6.07
C ARG A 60 1.66 -0.01 4.58
N TRP A 61 0.65 -0.78 4.19
CA TRP A 61 0.23 -0.92 2.79
C TRP A 61 -0.84 0.09 2.42
N GLY A 62 -1.71 0.43 3.36
CA GLY A 62 -2.77 1.41 3.24
C GLY A 62 -2.88 2.30 4.48
N ALA A 63 -3.60 3.40 4.36
CA ALA A 63 -4.20 4.14 5.47
C ALA A 63 -5.27 5.10 4.93
N MET A 64 -6.33 5.33 5.70
CA MET A 64 -7.18 6.51 5.53
C MET A 64 -6.63 7.67 6.37
N SER A 65 -6.30 8.80 5.73
CA SER A 65 -5.87 10.00 6.46
C SER A 65 -7.06 10.71 7.12
N PRO A 66 -6.84 11.53 8.17
CA PRO A 66 -7.92 12.31 8.80
C PRO A 66 -8.65 13.26 7.85
N ALA A 67 -8.01 13.65 6.74
CA ALA A 67 -8.60 14.47 5.68
C ALA A 67 -9.39 13.64 4.63
N GLY A 68 -9.69 12.37 4.93
CA GLY A 68 -10.43 11.48 4.04
C GLY A 68 -9.68 11.06 2.77
N ARG A 69 -8.34 11.21 2.74
CA ARG A 69 -7.51 10.76 1.61
C ARG A 69 -6.99 9.35 1.82
N LEU A 70 -7.08 8.53 0.77
CA LEU A 70 -6.55 7.17 0.74
C LEU A 70 -5.05 7.19 0.44
N LEU A 71 -4.26 6.69 1.37
CA LEU A 71 -2.82 6.48 1.20
C LEU A 71 -2.59 5.03 0.82
N LEU A 72 -1.88 4.79 -0.29
CA LEU A 72 -1.44 3.45 -0.70
C LEU A 72 0.08 3.41 -0.85
N ASN A 73 0.66 2.30 -0.39
CA ASN A 73 2.08 2.06 -0.54
C ASN A 73 2.40 1.76 -2.00
N ARG A 74 3.33 2.52 -2.61
CA ARG A 74 3.75 2.32 -4.01
C ARG A 74 4.15 0.88 -4.31
N ARG A 75 4.73 0.17 -3.34
CA ARG A 75 5.14 -1.24 -3.50
C ARG A 75 3.96 -2.18 -3.78
N LEU A 76 2.71 -1.80 -3.47
CA LEU A 76 1.53 -2.60 -3.82
C LEU A 76 1.40 -2.87 -5.32
N VAL A 77 1.97 -2.03 -6.19
CA VAL A 77 1.91 -2.26 -7.65
C VAL A 77 2.60 -3.58 -8.06
N GLN A 78 3.45 -4.15 -7.20
CA GLN A 78 4.13 -5.43 -7.41
C GLN A 78 3.36 -6.62 -6.82
N ALA A 79 2.34 -6.36 -6.00
CA ALA A 79 1.51 -7.39 -5.40
C ALA A 79 0.47 -7.92 -6.40
N PRO A 80 -0.03 -9.16 -6.20
CA PRO A 80 -1.20 -9.65 -6.92
C PRO A 80 -2.37 -8.65 -6.87
N ILE A 81 -3.12 -8.51 -7.97
CA ILE A 81 -4.21 -7.51 -8.07
C ILE A 81 -5.22 -7.65 -6.94
N ASP A 82 -5.57 -8.88 -6.57
CA ASP A 82 -6.54 -9.14 -5.49
C ASP A 82 -6.01 -8.80 -4.09
N ALA A 83 -4.68 -8.75 -3.90
CA ALA A 83 -4.06 -8.22 -2.70
C ALA A 83 -4.13 -6.68 -2.68
N ILE A 84 -4.00 -6.01 -3.83
CA ILE A 84 -4.21 -4.56 -3.95
C ILE A 84 -5.66 -4.22 -3.59
N ASP A 85 -6.62 -4.95 -4.18
CA ASP A 85 -8.04 -4.76 -3.91
C ASP A 85 -8.35 -4.94 -2.43
N TYR A 86 -7.78 -5.97 -1.80
CA TYR A 86 -7.93 -6.20 -0.37
C TYR A 86 -7.51 -4.98 0.46
N VAL A 87 -6.34 -4.39 0.18
CA VAL A 87 -5.89 -3.21 0.93
C VAL A 87 -6.82 -2.02 0.68
N ILE A 88 -7.23 -1.79 -0.57
CA ILE A 88 -8.15 -0.69 -0.88
C ILE A 88 -9.48 -0.87 -0.15
N THR A 89 -10.13 -2.03 -0.29
CA THR A 89 -11.41 -2.29 0.39
C THR A 89 -11.29 -2.22 1.90
N HIS A 90 -10.18 -2.68 2.48
CA HIS A 90 -9.90 -2.52 3.90
C HIS A 90 -9.92 -1.06 4.34
N GLU A 91 -9.21 -0.19 3.62
CA GLU A 91 -9.20 1.25 3.94
C GLU A 91 -10.56 1.92 3.69
N LEU A 92 -11.32 1.48 2.69
CA LEU A 92 -12.67 1.99 2.45
C LEU A 92 -13.63 1.59 3.58
N CYS A 93 -13.50 0.40 4.17
CA CYS A 93 -14.28 0.00 5.34
C CYS A 93 -14.10 0.94 6.54
N HIS A 94 -12.96 1.64 6.64
CA HIS A 94 -12.73 2.62 7.71
C HIS A 94 -13.61 3.87 7.64
N VAL A 95 -14.32 4.09 6.53
CA VAL A 95 -15.33 5.17 6.43
C VAL A 95 -16.52 4.91 7.35
N GLU A 96 -16.97 3.66 7.46
CA GLU A 96 -18.10 3.26 8.32
C GLU A 96 -17.62 2.73 9.66
N GLU A 97 -16.51 1.98 9.67
CA GLU A 97 -15.98 1.29 10.86
C GLU A 97 -14.52 1.73 11.13
N PRO A 98 -14.29 2.80 11.91
CA PRO A 98 -12.96 3.39 12.05
C PRO A 98 -11.95 2.49 12.79
N HIS A 99 -12.40 1.43 13.45
CA HIS A 99 -11.57 0.59 14.32
C HIS A 99 -11.74 -0.88 13.94
N HIS A 100 -10.67 -1.68 14.04
CA HIS A 100 -10.67 -3.11 13.68
C HIS A 100 -11.39 -4.02 14.70
N GLY A 101 -12.62 -3.67 15.08
CA GLY A 101 -13.48 -4.48 15.94
C GLY A 101 -14.28 -5.53 15.16
N ALA A 102 -15.21 -6.21 15.85
CA ALA A 102 -16.09 -7.20 15.23
C ALA A 102 -16.89 -6.60 14.06
N ALA A 103 -17.48 -5.42 14.24
CA ALA A 103 -18.25 -4.72 13.22
C ALA A 103 -17.43 -4.43 11.95
N PHE A 104 -16.16 -4.04 12.07
CA PHE A 104 -15.26 -3.86 10.94
C PHE A 104 -15.06 -5.16 10.15
N PHE A 105 -14.79 -6.26 10.82
CA PHE A 105 -14.55 -7.53 10.14
C PHE A 105 -15.83 -8.11 9.52
N GLU A 106 -16.99 -7.90 10.15
CA GLU A 106 -18.30 -8.22 9.58
C GLU A 106 -18.57 -7.41 8.30
N LEU A 107 -18.31 -6.09 8.34
CA LEU A 107 -18.41 -5.24 7.17
C LEU A 107 -17.45 -5.70 6.07
N LEU A 108 -16.17 -5.92 6.40
CA LEU A 108 -15.17 -6.36 5.43
C LEU A 108 -15.52 -7.70 4.80
N ASP A 109 -16.04 -8.66 5.56
CA ASP A 109 -16.47 -9.95 5.02
C ASP A 109 -17.70 -9.81 4.12
N LYS A 110 -18.64 -8.92 4.46
CA LYS A 110 -19.79 -8.58 3.61
C LYS A 110 -19.38 -7.91 2.30
N ARG A 111 -18.38 -7.01 2.32
CA ARG A 111 -17.90 -6.30 1.12
C ARG A 111 -16.96 -7.15 0.29
N MET A 112 -16.12 -7.96 0.92
CA MET A 112 -15.12 -8.79 0.28
C MET A 112 -15.04 -10.18 0.93
N PRO A 113 -15.96 -11.09 0.57
CA PRO A 113 -15.92 -12.46 1.07
C PRO A 113 -14.58 -13.13 0.73
N GLY A 114 -13.98 -13.80 1.72
CA GLY A 114 -12.68 -14.46 1.56
C GLY A 114 -11.47 -13.51 1.57
N TRP A 115 -11.61 -12.29 2.11
CA TRP A 115 -10.51 -11.32 2.27
C TRP A 115 -9.29 -11.92 2.99
N ALA A 116 -9.48 -12.85 3.93
CA ALA A 116 -8.39 -13.50 4.65
C ALA A 116 -7.38 -14.20 3.72
N GLY A 117 -7.88 -14.84 2.65
CA GLY A 117 -7.01 -15.47 1.65
C GLY A 117 -6.22 -14.45 0.82
N ARG A 118 -6.80 -13.28 0.55
CA ARG A 118 -6.14 -12.16 -0.14
C ARG A 118 -5.05 -11.54 0.74
N LYS A 119 -5.33 -11.33 2.03
CA LYS A 119 -4.34 -10.92 3.04
C LYS A 119 -3.15 -11.87 3.08
N GLN A 120 -3.39 -13.17 3.12
CA GLN A 120 -2.32 -14.16 3.13
C GLN A 120 -1.48 -14.13 1.83
N ARG A 121 -2.08 -13.84 0.68
CA ARG A 121 -1.34 -13.66 -0.59
C ARG A 121 -0.48 -12.40 -0.56
N LEU A 122 -0.97 -11.29 -0.02
CA LEU A 122 -0.18 -10.09 0.23
C LEU A 122 1.05 -10.42 1.09
N GLU A 123 0.85 -11.06 2.23
CA GLU A 123 1.94 -11.43 3.15
C GLU A 123 2.98 -12.33 2.48
N ARG A 124 2.55 -13.32 1.69
CA ARG A 124 3.44 -14.24 0.97
C ARG A 124 4.22 -13.56 -0.16
N ALA A 125 3.58 -12.68 -0.93
CA ALA A 125 4.26 -11.95 -1.99
C ALA A 125 5.41 -11.11 -1.41
N MET A 126 5.18 -10.53 -0.23
CA MET A 126 6.14 -9.60 0.38
C MET A 126 7.27 -10.31 1.11
N ALA A 127 7.05 -11.54 1.60
CA ALA A 127 8.13 -12.39 2.11
C ALA A 127 9.19 -12.74 1.06
N ARG A 128 8.84 -12.69 -0.24
CA ARG A 128 9.74 -13.03 -1.36
C ARG A 128 10.59 -11.85 -1.86
N GLU A 129 10.27 -10.61 -1.45
CA GLU A 129 10.90 -9.39 -1.98
C GLU A 129 11.90 -8.69 -1.02
N LEU A 130 12.38 -9.37 0.02
CA LEU A 130 13.49 -8.85 0.81
C LEU A 130 14.80 -9.12 0.04
N PRO A 131 15.51 -8.09 -0.47
CA PRO A 131 16.84 -8.30 -1.02
C PRO A 131 17.78 -8.83 0.08
N ASN A 132 18.61 -9.79 -0.31
CA ASN A 132 19.82 -10.21 0.42
C ASN A 132 20.60 -8.95 0.84
N PRO A 133 21.02 -8.79 2.12
CA PRO A 133 21.77 -7.63 2.59
C PRO A 133 23.20 -7.69 2.04
N VAL A 134 23.36 -7.40 0.75
CA VAL A 134 24.66 -7.02 0.19
C VAL A 134 24.66 -5.50 0.15
N ALA A 135 25.31 -4.93 1.18
CA ALA A 135 25.54 -3.50 1.43
C ALA A 135 24.46 -2.76 2.27
N ALA A 136 24.32 -3.12 3.54
CA ALA A 136 23.96 -2.16 4.58
C ALA A 136 24.51 -2.63 5.94
N ASP A 137 25.45 -1.86 6.46
CA ASP A 137 25.78 -1.61 7.88
C ASP A 137 25.42 -2.68 8.92
N ALA A 138 26.44 -3.22 9.61
CA ALA A 138 26.35 -4.31 10.60
C ALA A 138 25.60 -3.94 11.90
N ASN A 139 24.98 -2.76 11.98
CA ASN A 139 24.24 -2.29 13.15
C ASN A 139 22.76 -1.97 12.90
N ALA A 140 22.21 -2.27 11.71
CA ALA A 140 20.77 -2.12 11.46
C ALA A 140 20.00 -3.33 12.03
N THR A 141 19.07 -3.06 12.96
CA THR A 141 18.23 -4.06 13.62
C THR A 141 17.32 -4.83 12.64
N PRO A 142 17.01 -6.12 12.90
CA PRO A 142 16.52 -7.03 11.86
C PRO A 142 14.99 -7.01 11.66
N ILE A 143 14.58 -6.97 10.37
CA ILE A 143 13.63 -7.86 9.67
C ILE A 143 12.14 -7.91 10.14
N GLN A 144 11.73 -7.38 11.29
CA GLN A 144 10.35 -7.53 11.78
C GLN A 144 9.36 -6.41 11.39
N ALA A 145 9.78 -5.33 10.72
CA ALA A 145 8.95 -4.12 10.64
C ALA A 145 7.79 -4.16 9.61
N ILE A 146 7.86 -4.99 8.56
CA ILE A 146 6.89 -4.93 7.44
C ILE A 146 5.80 -6.01 7.55
N ALA A 147 6.10 -7.17 8.16
CA ALA A 147 5.10 -8.22 8.40
C ALA A 147 4.22 -7.93 9.62
N THR A 148 4.71 -7.16 10.59
CA THR A 148 4.03 -6.93 11.88
C THR A 148 3.16 -5.69 11.89
N ALA A 149 3.27 -4.82 10.89
CA ALA A 149 2.64 -3.50 10.93
C ALA A 149 1.19 -3.45 10.39
N TRP A 150 0.49 -4.59 10.46
CA TRP A 150 -0.98 -4.64 10.53
C TRP A 150 -1.52 -4.85 11.97
N ILE A 151 -0.70 -5.29 12.94
CA ILE A 151 -1.21 -5.81 14.23
C ILE A 151 -1.30 -4.74 15.34
N SER A 152 -0.84 -3.51 15.12
CA SER A 152 -0.89 -2.49 16.17
C SER A 152 -1.20 -1.09 15.66
N SER A 153 -2.42 -0.87 15.14
CA SER A 153 -3.09 0.41 15.41
C SER A 153 -4.11 0.16 16.51
N ILE A 154 -3.54 0.15 17.71
CA ILE A 154 -4.19 -0.01 19.01
C ILE A 154 -5.22 1.12 19.18
N SER A 155 -6.39 0.71 19.65
CA SER A 155 -7.34 1.46 20.48
C SER A 155 -6.83 2.82 20.97
N THR A 156 -7.50 3.89 20.57
CA THR A 156 -8.03 4.90 21.49
C THR A 156 -9.26 5.54 20.87
#